data_AF-A0A9W9ZVM1-F1
#
_entry.id   AF-A0A9W9ZVM1-F1
#
_cell.length_a   1.000
_cell.length_b   1.000
_cell.length_c   1.000
_cell.angle_alpha   90.00
_cell.angle_beta   90.00
_cell.angle_gamma   90.00
#
_symmetry.space_group_name_H-M   'P 1'
#
loop_
_entity.id
_entity.type
_entity.pdbx_description
1 polymer ?
#
loop_
_entity_poly.entity_id
_entity_poly.type
_entity_poly.pdbx_seq_one_letter_code
_entity_poly.pdbx_strand_id
1 'polypeptide(L)'
;MSSRPYSVGQWLPSDKKVLDEWLANVIKEVKVKSKDKLELIFALHPPAEDEETAMGELQSTATLSATDKDLHLHAPVEDLKNAILSDPEINMFFHQMFWQQYTLPEGTKIPSWQLMIIIIDYIMTTAPKFNKTGLVGFPINVILNWPMATTAGFAAFLNDKVNRLFKNILNYWGSFLSSPDSCYVLSKDPRHGWFGEDAMEAMPNFAKEFKCNPLAEHYGYTSWDDFFTREFRDHPVPIRPVASPNDDYIVANACESAPFQISAAVKRGTSFG
;
A
#
# COMPACT_ATOMS: atom_id res chain seq x y z
N MET A 1 -30.44 14.74 -16.35
CA MET A 1 -29.13 14.09 -16.55
C MET A 1 -28.81 13.31 -15.29
N SER A 2 -29.01 11.99 -15.31
CA SER A 2 -28.66 11.13 -14.18
C SER A 2 -27.15 10.92 -14.22
N SER A 3 -26.43 11.34 -13.17
CA SER A 3 -25.00 11.07 -13.01
C SER A 3 -24.82 9.54 -13.00
N ARG A 4 -24.07 9.00 -13.95
CA ARG A 4 -23.69 7.59 -13.92
C ARG A 4 -22.97 7.33 -12.59
N PRO A 5 -23.35 6.31 -11.82
CA PRO A 5 -22.63 5.95 -10.60
C PRO A 5 -21.19 5.63 -10.97
N TYR A 6 -20.26 6.19 -10.21
CA TYR A 6 -18.83 5.98 -10.31
C TYR A 6 -18.54 4.47 -10.21
N SER A 7 -18.24 3.84 -11.34
CA SER A 7 -18.06 2.39 -11.49
C SER A 7 -16.59 2.02 -11.39
N VAL A 8 -16.00 2.21 -10.21
CA VAL A 8 -14.77 1.51 -9.83
C VAL A 8 -15.12 0.14 -9.28
N GLY A 9 -14.19 -0.82 -9.33
CA GLY A 9 -14.37 -2.08 -8.61
C GLY A 9 -14.65 -1.78 -7.14
N GLN A 10 -15.60 -2.51 -6.53
CA GLN A 10 -16.01 -2.32 -5.12
C GLN A 10 -14.89 -2.57 -4.10
N TRP A 11 -13.67 -2.91 -4.56
CA TRP A 11 -12.48 -3.13 -3.74
C TRP A 11 -11.85 -1.82 -3.22
N LEU A 12 -12.13 -0.67 -3.84
CA LEU A 12 -11.65 0.64 -3.41
C LEU A 12 -12.84 1.39 -2.82
N PRO A 13 -12.68 2.11 -1.70
CA PRO A 13 -13.76 2.93 -1.17
C PRO A 13 -14.26 3.89 -2.26
N SER A 14 -15.57 3.84 -2.53
CA SER A 14 -16.19 4.77 -3.49
C SER A 14 -16.10 6.22 -3.04
N ASP A 15 -15.91 6.46 -1.74
CA ASP A 15 -15.68 7.79 -1.16
C ASP A 15 -14.18 7.99 -0.87
N LYS A 16 -13.60 8.96 -1.58
CA LYS A 16 -12.21 9.39 -1.42
C LYS A 16 -11.87 9.84 0.01
N LYS A 17 -12.85 10.32 0.79
CA LYS A 17 -12.64 10.72 2.19
C LYS A 17 -12.09 9.58 3.04
N VAL A 18 -12.44 8.33 2.71
CA VAL A 18 -11.96 7.16 3.43
C VAL A 18 -10.44 7.00 3.29
N LEU A 19 -9.89 7.25 2.09
CA LEU A 19 -8.45 7.25 1.83
C LEU A 19 -7.77 8.42 2.56
N ASP A 20 -8.37 9.60 2.50
CA ASP A 20 -7.85 10.81 3.13
C ASP A 20 -7.80 10.69 4.67
N GLU A 21 -8.84 10.13 5.29
CA GLU A 21 -8.92 9.86 6.73
C GLU A 21 -7.92 8.79 7.15
N TRP A 22 -7.78 7.72 6.36
CA TRP A 22 -6.79 6.69 6.64
C TRP A 22 -5.37 7.27 6.62
N LEU A 23 -5.04 8.05 5.59
CA LEU A 23 -3.72 8.67 5.49
C LEU A 23 -3.47 9.67 6.63
N ALA A 24 -4.47 10.47 6.98
CA ALA A 24 -4.39 11.40 8.10
C ALA A 24 -4.11 10.67 9.43
N ASN A 25 -4.76 9.51 9.66
CA ASN A 25 -4.53 8.69 10.85
C ASN A 25 -3.12 8.10 10.87
N VAL A 26 -2.61 7.59 9.74
CA VAL A 26 -1.23 7.08 9.67
C VAL A 26 -0.22 8.20 9.91
N ILE A 27 -0.39 9.37 9.29
CA ILE A 27 0.47 10.53 9.54
C ILE A 27 0.46 10.89 11.03
N LYS A 28 -0.71 10.89 11.67
CA LYS A 28 -0.85 11.17 13.10
C LYS A 28 -0.13 10.12 13.95
N GLU A 29 -0.29 8.83 13.66
CA GLU A 29 0.41 7.76 14.38
C GLU A 29 1.93 7.88 14.24
N VAL A 30 2.43 8.11 13.02
CA VAL A 30 3.86 8.26 12.74
C VAL A 30 4.45 9.48 13.44
N LYS A 31 3.74 10.62 13.47
CA LYS A 31 4.15 11.81 14.22
C LYS A 31 4.28 11.56 15.73
N VAL A 32 3.55 10.58 16.27
CA VAL A 32 3.62 10.22 17.69
C VAL A 32 4.69 9.16 17.94
N LYS A 33 4.66 8.06 17.18
CA LYS A 33 5.51 6.89 17.41
C LYS A 33 6.92 7.01 16.84
N SER A 34 7.10 7.82 15.80
CA SER A 34 8.39 8.03 15.12
C SER A 34 8.83 9.49 15.20
N LYS A 35 8.42 10.21 16.25
CA LYS A 35 8.67 11.64 16.41
C LYS A 35 10.16 11.98 16.26
N ASP A 36 11.02 11.29 17.00
CA ASP A 36 12.46 11.59 17.02
C ASP A 36 13.11 11.33 15.65
N LYS A 37 12.72 10.24 14.96
CA LYS A 37 13.16 9.97 13.58
C LYS A 37 12.68 11.04 12.62
N LEU A 38 11.45 11.53 12.79
CA LEU A 38 10.85 12.55 11.94
C LEU A 38 11.56 13.90 12.13
N GLU A 39 11.82 14.31 13.37
CA GLU A 39 12.59 15.51 13.67
C GLU A 39 14.01 15.41 13.13
N LEU A 40 14.66 14.25 13.30
CA LEU A 40 16.02 14.02 12.81
C LEU A 40 16.10 14.06 11.28
N ILE A 41 15.21 13.38 10.55
CA ILE A 41 15.28 13.38 9.08
C ILE A 41 15.06 14.78 8.50
N PHE A 42 14.18 15.58 9.10
CA PHE A 42 13.97 16.97 8.68
C PHE A 42 15.13 17.89 9.05
N ALA A 43 15.83 17.61 10.15
CA ALA A 43 17.02 18.36 10.54
C ALA A 43 18.23 18.05 9.64
N LEU A 44 18.39 16.78 9.24
CA LEU A 44 19.47 16.32 8.36
C LEU A 44 19.22 16.73 6.90
N HIS A 45 17.98 16.57 6.43
CA HIS A 45 17.58 16.73 5.03
C HIS A 45 16.29 17.57 4.97
N PRO A 46 16.37 18.90 5.17
CA PRO A 46 15.19 19.75 5.09
C PRO A 46 14.52 19.66 3.70
N PRO A 47 13.19 19.87 3.58
CA PRO A 47 12.54 19.83 2.27
C PRO A 47 13.02 20.98 1.40
N ALA A 48 13.56 20.68 0.23
CA ALA A 48 13.91 21.68 -0.76
C ALA A 48 12.69 22.47 -1.25
N GLU A 49 12.88 23.77 -1.46
CA GLU A 49 11.84 24.68 -1.98
C GLU A 49 11.77 24.65 -3.51
N ASP A 50 12.88 24.33 -4.18
CA ASP A 50 13.03 24.29 -5.63
C ASP A 50 14.11 23.30 -6.09
N GLU A 51 14.22 23.14 -7.41
CA GLU A 51 15.15 22.20 -8.04
C GLU A 51 16.62 22.53 -7.79
N GLU A 52 16.97 23.82 -7.70
CA GLU A 52 18.35 24.26 -7.45
C GLU A 52 18.80 23.80 -6.05
N THR A 53 17.94 24.02 -5.06
CA THR A 53 18.16 23.58 -3.68
C THR A 53 18.22 22.06 -3.60
N ALA A 54 17.29 21.35 -4.24
CA ALA A 54 17.25 19.89 -4.26
C ALA A 54 18.51 19.25 -4.88
N MET A 55 19.02 19.84 -5.97
CA MET A 55 20.27 19.41 -6.61
C MET A 55 21.49 19.70 -5.74
N GLY A 56 21.49 20.80 -4.98
CA GLY A 56 22.55 21.15 -4.03
C GLY A 56 22.70 20.16 -2.87
N GLU A 57 21.65 19.40 -2.56
CA GLU A 57 21.64 18.36 -1.52
C GLU A 57 22.21 17.01 -1.98
N LEU A 58 22.57 16.86 -3.26
CA LEU A 58 23.16 15.62 -3.75
C LEU A 58 24.48 15.31 -3.03
N GLN A 59 24.54 14.13 -2.43
CA GLN A 59 25.67 13.66 -1.64
C GLN A 59 26.13 12.28 -2.10
N SER A 60 27.40 11.96 -1.83
CA SER A 60 27.90 10.61 -2.04
C SER A 60 27.27 9.64 -1.02
N THR A 61 27.04 8.39 -1.42
CA THR A 61 26.50 7.35 -0.54
C THR A 61 27.34 7.15 0.74
N ALA A 62 28.66 7.34 0.64
CA ALA A 62 29.57 7.25 1.79
C ALA A 62 29.33 8.37 2.82
N THR A 63 29.01 9.58 2.37
CA THR A 63 28.69 10.72 3.23
C THR A 63 27.37 10.46 3.97
N LEU A 64 26.33 10.03 3.23
CA LEU A 64 25.00 9.75 3.76
C LEU A 64 25.00 8.66 4.85
N SER A 65 25.74 7.57 4.60
CA SER A 65 25.87 6.49 5.57
C SER A 65 26.56 6.92 6.87
N ALA A 66 27.32 8.02 6.89
CA ALA A 66 27.94 8.54 8.10
C ALA A 66 27.03 9.52 8.87
N THR A 67 26.30 10.39 8.16
CA THR A 67 25.42 11.41 8.75
C THR A 67 24.12 10.84 9.30
N ASP A 68 23.64 9.74 8.72
CA ASP A 68 22.28 9.27 8.93
C ASP A 68 22.16 8.02 9.82
N LYS A 69 23.28 7.58 10.42
CA LYS A 69 23.33 6.34 11.22
C LYS A 69 22.30 6.29 12.33
N ASP A 70 21.94 7.45 12.87
CA ASP A 70 21.04 7.60 14.00
C ASP A 70 19.55 7.50 13.59
N LEU A 71 19.21 7.52 12.29
CA LEU A 71 17.83 7.32 11.84
C LEU A 71 17.33 5.88 12.04
N HIS A 72 18.25 4.90 12.06
CA HIS A 72 17.95 3.48 12.22
C HIS A 72 16.77 3.01 11.33
N LEU A 73 16.82 3.34 10.05
CA LEU A 73 15.82 2.90 9.08
C LEU A 73 16.02 1.42 8.74
N HIS A 74 14.95 0.75 8.33
CA HIS A 74 15.08 -0.56 7.70
C HIS A 74 15.90 -0.44 6.42
N ALA A 75 16.82 -1.38 6.19
CA ALA A 75 17.77 -1.35 5.07
C ALA A 75 17.14 -0.98 3.70
N PRO A 76 16.04 -1.58 3.22
CA PRO A 76 15.47 -1.21 1.93
C PRO A 76 14.87 0.21 1.89
N VAL A 77 14.48 0.76 3.04
CA VAL A 77 13.99 2.14 3.16
C VAL A 77 15.16 3.12 3.19
N GLU A 78 16.25 2.74 3.86
CA GLU A 78 17.51 3.47 3.80
C GLU A 78 18.07 3.54 2.37
N ASP A 79 18.01 2.43 1.62
CA ASP A 79 18.43 2.39 0.21
C ASP A 79 17.64 3.37 -0.65
N LEU A 80 16.32 3.47 -0.44
CA LEU A 80 15.48 4.45 -1.15
C LEU A 80 15.85 5.89 -0.79
N LYS A 81 16.01 6.20 0.51
CA LYS A 81 16.46 7.51 0.98
C LYS A 81 17.82 7.87 0.37
N ASN A 82 18.78 6.95 0.39
CA ASN A 82 20.10 7.16 -0.16
C ASN A 82 20.05 7.41 -1.68
N ALA A 83 19.20 6.68 -2.40
CA ALA A 83 19.01 6.89 -3.83
C ALA A 83 18.43 8.29 -4.15
N ILE A 84 17.45 8.76 -3.37
CA ILE A 84 16.90 10.13 -3.49
C ILE A 84 17.99 11.19 -3.31
N LEU A 85 18.97 10.94 -2.44
CA LEU A 85 20.03 11.88 -2.11
C LEU A 85 21.31 11.73 -2.94
N SER A 86 21.42 10.71 -3.81
CA SER A 86 22.67 10.45 -4.56
C SER A 86 22.49 10.22 -6.06
N ASP A 87 21.30 9.83 -6.52
CA ASP A 87 21.01 9.66 -7.94
C ASP A 87 20.25 10.88 -8.47
N PRO A 88 20.80 11.64 -9.45
CA PRO A 88 20.18 12.88 -9.92
C PRO A 88 18.77 12.70 -10.51
N GLU A 89 18.50 11.58 -11.19
CA GLU A 89 17.16 11.34 -11.77
C GLU A 89 16.14 11.07 -10.66
N ILE A 90 16.50 10.22 -9.70
CA ILE A 90 15.64 9.88 -8.56
C ILE A 90 15.42 11.11 -7.69
N ASN A 91 16.47 11.89 -7.42
CA ASN A 91 16.38 13.16 -6.70
C ASN A 91 15.35 14.09 -7.34
N MET A 92 15.48 14.36 -8.64
CA MET A 92 14.57 15.22 -9.39
C MET A 92 13.13 14.70 -9.33
N PHE A 93 12.92 13.41 -9.60
CA PHE A 93 11.58 12.82 -9.61
C PHE A 93 10.90 12.92 -8.24
N PHE A 94 11.61 12.60 -7.16
CA PHE A 94 11.05 12.61 -5.81
C PHE A 94 10.73 14.02 -5.34
N HIS A 95 11.57 15.02 -5.61
CA HIS A 95 11.20 16.40 -5.28
C HIS A 95 10.01 16.88 -6.09
N GLN A 96 10.06 16.72 -7.42
CA GLN A 96 9.01 17.19 -8.31
C GLN A 96 7.66 16.52 -8.05
N MET A 97 7.60 15.22 -7.75
CA MET A 97 6.30 14.54 -7.52
C MET A 97 5.57 15.11 -6.28
N PHE A 98 6.31 15.54 -5.25
CA PHE A 98 5.72 16.13 -4.06
C PHE A 98 5.37 17.62 -4.23
N TRP A 99 6.01 18.35 -5.13
CA TRP A 99 5.57 19.71 -5.49
C TRP A 99 4.37 19.68 -6.44
N GLN A 100 4.41 18.84 -7.47
CA GLN A 100 3.38 18.77 -8.51
C GLN A 100 2.02 18.33 -8.00
N GLN A 101 1.95 17.52 -6.94
CA GLN A 101 0.67 17.04 -6.39
C GLN A 101 -0.24 18.19 -5.91
N TYR A 102 0.29 19.38 -5.62
CA TYR A 102 -0.51 20.53 -5.20
C TYR A 102 -1.30 21.18 -6.35
N THR A 103 -1.00 20.81 -7.60
CA THR A 103 -1.83 21.15 -8.77
C THR A 103 -3.05 20.22 -8.91
N LEU A 104 -3.05 19.09 -8.22
CA LEU A 104 -4.14 18.12 -8.22
C LEU A 104 -5.23 18.52 -7.21
N PRO A 105 -6.48 18.00 -7.34
CA PRO A 105 -7.58 18.33 -6.45
C PRO A 105 -7.26 18.18 -4.96
N GLU A 106 -8.08 18.81 -4.10
CA GLU A 106 -7.91 18.74 -2.64
C GLU A 106 -8.01 17.31 -2.10
N GLY A 107 -7.33 17.09 -0.97
CA GLY A 107 -7.28 15.84 -0.20
C GLY A 107 -6.07 15.80 0.72
N THR A 108 -5.96 14.75 1.52
CA THR A 108 -4.83 14.56 2.45
C THR A 108 -3.61 14.13 1.64
N LYS A 109 -2.52 14.89 1.74
CA LYS A 109 -1.29 14.69 0.94
C LYS A 109 -0.08 14.59 1.86
N ILE A 110 0.90 13.79 1.46
CA ILE A 110 2.22 13.75 2.09
C ILE A 110 3.04 14.89 1.47
N PRO A 111 3.54 15.87 2.25
CA PRO A 111 4.09 17.10 1.69
C PRO A 111 5.50 16.92 1.10
N SER A 112 6.24 15.88 1.49
CA SER A 112 7.62 15.68 1.06
C SER A 112 8.07 14.22 1.18
N TRP A 113 9.19 13.89 0.53
CA TRP A 113 9.75 12.54 0.54
C TRP A 113 10.25 12.13 1.93
N GLN A 114 10.69 13.07 2.78
CA GLN A 114 11.13 12.79 4.15
C GLN A 114 10.00 12.15 4.96
N LEU A 115 8.80 12.75 4.94
CA LEU A 115 7.66 12.17 5.63
C LEU A 115 7.28 10.81 5.02
N MET A 116 7.34 10.67 3.69
CA MET A 116 7.10 9.40 3.01
C MET A 116 8.07 8.32 3.51
N ILE A 117 9.38 8.61 3.62
CA ILE A 117 10.40 7.68 4.12
C ILE A 117 10.06 7.17 5.52
N ILE A 118 9.70 8.07 6.45
CA ILE A 118 9.38 7.67 7.83
C ILE A 118 8.07 6.86 7.90
N ILE A 119 7.08 7.20 7.06
CA ILE A 119 5.84 6.41 7.00
C ILE A 119 6.11 5.01 6.44
N ILE A 120 6.89 4.89 5.36
CA ILE A 120 7.26 3.59 4.79
C ILE A 120 8.05 2.77 5.83
N ASP A 121 9.02 3.38 6.53
CA ASP A 121 9.78 2.73 7.60
C ASP A 121 8.88 2.17 8.71
N TYR A 122 7.87 2.94 9.13
CA TYR A 122 6.88 2.51 10.12
C TYR A 122 6.05 1.29 9.64
N ILE A 123 5.76 1.20 8.34
CA ILE A 123 4.97 0.10 7.77
C ILE A 123 5.75 -1.21 7.72
N MET A 124 7.09 -1.17 7.65
CA MET A 124 7.93 -2.37 7.47
C MET A 124 7.69 -3.46 8.52
N THR A 125 7.19 -3.09 9.71
CA THR A 125 6.84 -4.00 10.79
C THR A 125 5.40 -3.82 11.28
N THR A 126 4.51 -3.36 10.41
CA THR A 126 3.09 -3.16 10.73
C THR A 126 2.23 -4.07 9.86
N ALA A 127 1.48 -4.97 10.51
CA ALA A 127 0.50 -5.82 9.86
C ALA A 127 -0.85 -5.07 9.75
N PRO A 128 -1.59 -5.25 8.63
CA PRO A 128 -2.89 -4.62 8.48
C PRO A 128 -3.96 -5.14 9.46
N LYS A 129 -4.55 -4.23 10.22
CA LYS A 129 -5.70 -4.49 11.09
C LYS A 129 -6.98 -4.58 10.29
N PHE A 130 -7.98 -5.29 10.83
CA PHE A 130 -9.32 -5.26 10.27
C PHE A 130 -9.88 -3.83 10.33
N ASN A 131 -10.60 -3.45 9.27
CA ASN A 131 -11.45 -2.27 9.24
C ASN A 131 -12.65 -2.53 8.34
N LYS A 132 -13.76 -1.80 8.56
CA LYS A 132 -14.95 -1.89 7.72
C LYS A 132 -14.84 -1.14 6.39
N THR A 133 -13.70 -0.51 6.11
CA THR A 133 -13.53 0.39 4.96
C THR A 133 -12.88 -0.28 3.74
N GLY A 134 -12.40 -1.52 3.86
CA GLY A 134 -11.81 -2.28 2.76
C GLY A 134 -10.36 -1.92 2.42
N LEU A 135 -9.73 -1.01 3.17
CA LEU A 135 -8.34 -0.56 2.94
C LEU A 135 -7.26 -1.50 3.50
N VAL A 136 -7.66 -2.72 3.86
CA VAL A 136 -6.81 -3.72 4.53
C VAL A 136 -5.51 -4.01 3.76
N GLY A 137 -5.48 -3.93 2.43
CA GLY A 137 -4.34 -4.35 1.61
C GLY A 137 -3.40 -3.27 1.09
N PHE A 138 -3.61 -1.99 1.42
CA PHE A 138 -3.09 -0.88 0.57
C PHE A 138 -2.19 0.18 1.22
N PRO A 139 -1.47 -0.03 2.33
CA PRO A 139 -0.83 1.08 3.04
C PRO A 139 0.20 1.85 2.19
N ILE A 140 1.02 1.15 1.42
CA ILE A 140 1.99 1.78 0.50
C ILE A 140 1.29 2.44 -0.70
N ASN A 141 0.21 1.85 -1.21
CA ASN A 141 -0.54 2.44 -2.32
C ASN A 141 -1.18 3.78 -1.90
N VAL A 142 -1.77 3.87 -0.71
CA VAL A 142 -2.37 5.12 -0.23
C VAL A 142 -1.33 6.24 -0.06
N ILE A 143 -0.12 5.89 0.40
CA ILE A 143 1.02 6.83 0.50
C ILE A 143 1.39 7.40 -0.87
N LEU A 144 1.42 6.55 -1.89
CA LEU A 144 1.87 6.90 -3.24
C LEU A 144 0.75 7.41 -4.15
N ASN A 145 -0.51 7.29 -3.75
CA ASN A 145 -1.68 7.61 -4.58
C ASN A 145 -1.62 9.03 -5.17
N TRP A 146 -1.20 10.01 -4.37
CA TRP A 146 -1.06 11.39 -4.83
C TRP A 146 0.22 11.65 -5.61
N PRO A 147 1.43 11.30 -5.11
CA PRO A 147 2.65 11.47 -5.87
C PRO A 147 2.63 10.77 -7.24
N MET A 148 2.08 9.56 -7.33
CA MET A 148 2.06 8.78 -8.57
C MET A 148 1.14 9.37 -9.64
N ALA A 149 0.19 10.22 -9.26
CA ALA A 149 -0.72 10.91 -10.18
C ALA A 149 -0.10 12.16 -10.84
N THR A 150 1.17 12.44 -10.57
CA THR A 150 1.92 13.58 -11.14
C THR A 150 2.77 13.13 -12.33
N THR A 151 3.19 14.07 -13.18
CA THR A 151 4.10 13.78 -14.31
C THR A 151 5.42 13.20 -13.82
N ALA A 152 6.00 13.78 -12.76
CA ALA A 152 7.24 13.29 -12.17
C ALA A 152 7.05 11.92 -11.49
N GLY A 153 5.92 11.70 -10.80
CA GLY A 153 5.60 10.41 -10.22
C GLY A 153 5.44 9.32 -11.28
N PHE A 154 4.73 9.60 -12.36
CA PHE A 154 4.61 8.70 -13.50
C PHE A 154 5.99 8.31 -14.07
N ALA A 155 6.87 9.29 -14.27
CA ALA A 155 8.24 9.02 -14.71
C ALA A 155 9.04 8.19 -13.69
N ALA A 156 8.91 8.49 -12.39
CA ALA A 156 9.58 7.77 -11.31
C ALA A 156 9.21 6.29 -11.30
N PHE A 157 7.92 5.95 -11.40
CA PHE A 157 7.45 4.56 -11.33
C PHE A 157 7.63 3.78 -12.64
N LEU A 158 8.02 4.45 -13.73
CA LEU A 158 8.55 3.80 -14.93
C LEU A 158 10.06 3.56 -14.86
N ASN A 159 10.77 4.18 -13.92
CA ASN A 159 12.21 4.04 -13.80
C ASN A 159 12.58 2.69 -13.13
N ASP A 160 13.42 1.91 -13.82
CA ASP A 160 13.86 0.59 -13.36
C ASP A 160 14.60 0.61 -12.00
N LYS A 161 15.34 1.69 -11.69
CA LYS A 161 16.05 1.82 -10.41
C LYS A 161 15.04 1.99 -9.27
N VAL A 162 14.05 2.87 -9.46
CA VAL A 162 12.96 3.09 -8.51
C VAL A 162 12.17 1.81 -8.28
N ASN A 163 11.82 1.09 -9.35
CA ASN A 163 11.12 -0.19 -9.26
C ASN A 163 11.91 -1.26 -8.48
N ARG A 164 13.23 -1.32 -8.63
CA ARG A 164 14.08 -2.22 -7.83
C ARG A 164 14.08 -1.85 -6.34
N LEU A 165 14.15 -0.56 -6.01
CA LEU A 165 14.09 -0.08 -4.63
C LEU A 165 12.75 -0.44 -3.97
N PHE A 166 11.63 -0.16 -4.64
CA PHE A 166 10.30 -0.53 -4.15
C PHE A 166 10.10 -2.04 -4.06
N LYS A 167 10.64 -2.82 -4.99
CA LYS A 167 10.63 -4.29 -4.88
C LYS A 167 11.30 -4.76 -3.59
N ASN A 168 12.44 -4.18 -3.22
CA ASN A 168 13.13 -4.55 -1.99
C ASN A 168 12.32 -4.19 -0.74
N ILE A 169 11.68 -3.01 -0.74
CA ILE A 169 10.75 -2.58 0.33
C ILE A 169 9.58 -3.55 0.47
N LEU A 170 8.93 -3.90 -0.65
CA LEU A 170 7.80 -4.83 -0.65
C LEU A 170 8.20 -6.24 -0.24
N ASN A 171 9.36 -6.74 -0.67
CA ASN A 171 9.88 -8.03 -0.24
C ASN A 171 10.17 -8.08 1.27
N TYR A 172 10.73 -7.00 1.81
CA TYR A 172 11.00 -6.90 3.25
C TYR A 172 9.71 -6.92 4.05
N TRP A 173 8.73 -6.07 3.68
CA TRP A 173 7.43 -6.05 4.34
C TRP A 173 6.70 -7.39 4.19
N GLY A 174 6.74 -8.02 3.01
CA GLY A 174 6.18 -9.35 2.79
C GLY A 174 6.82 -10.43 3.67
N SER A 175 8.14 -10.34 3.91
CA SER A 175 8.83 -11.25 4.84
C SER A 175 8.34 -11.08 6.28
N PHE A 176 8.13 -9.83 6.72
CA PHE A 176 7.51 -9.55 8.02
C PHE A 176 6.07 -10.09 8.09
N LEU A 177 5.24 -9.85 7.07
CA LEU A 177 3.85 -10.34 7.02
C LEU A 177 3.76 -11.87 6.98
N SER A 178 4.80 -12.54 6.48
CA SER A 178 4.92 -14.00 6.46
C SER A 178 5.45 -14.58 7.79
N SER A 179 5.82 -13.73 8.75
CA SER A 179 6.39 -14.14 10.03
C SER A 179 5.35 -14.17 11.17
N PRO A 180 5.59 -14.95 12.25
CA PRO A 180 4.72 -14.94 13.43
C PRO A 180 4.55 -13.56 14.09
N ASP A 181 5.53 -12.67 13.94
CA ASP A 181 5.47 -11.31 14.51
C ASP A 181 4.32 -10.48 13.93
N SER A 182 3.76 -10.87 12.78
CA SER A 182 2.59 -10.23 12.17
C SER A 182 1.24 -10.69 12.75
N CYS A 183 1.21 -11.76 13.55
CA CYS A 183 -0.03 -12.35 14.06
C CYS A 183 -0.77 -11.49 15.10
N TYR A 184 -0.17 -10.43 15.62
CA TYR A 184 -0.80 -9.59 16.66
C TYR A 184 -2.15 -8.99 16.23
N VAL A 185 -2.40 -8.85 14.92
CA VAL A 185 -3.70 -8.40 14.38
C VAL A 185 -4.72 -9.52 14.21
N LEU A 186 -4.29 -10.79 14.24
CA LEU A 186 -5.13 -11.99 14.20
C LEU A 186 -5.75 -12.26 15.57
N SER A 187 -6.37 -11.24 16.15
CA SER A 187 -6.87 -11.22 17.51
C SER A 187 -8.40 -11.11 17.56
N LYS A 188 -8.95 -11.21 18.77
CA LYS A 188 -10.38 -11.04 19.06
C LYS A 188 -10.74 -9.61 19.48
N ASP A 189 -9.87 -8.63 19.23
CA ASP A 189 -10.23 -7.22 19.44
C ASP A 189 -11.50 -6.91 18.63
N PRO A 190 -12.57 -6.39 19.27
CA PRO A 190 -13.89 -6.33 18.66
C PRO A 190 -13.97 -5.45 17.41
N ARG A 191 -13.03 -4.51 17.23
CA ARG A 191 -13.07 -3.49 16.17
C ARG A 191 -11.98 -3.66 15.13
N HIS A 192 -10.79 -4.09 15.55
CA HIS A 192 -9.58 -4.10 14.73
C HIS A 192 -8.96 -5.48 14.58
N GLY A 193 -9.42 -6.47 15.34
CA GLY A 193 -8.95 -7.84 15.28
C GLY A 193 -9.65 -8.62 14.16
N TRP A 194 -8.90 -9.44 13.44
CA TRP A 194 -9.43 -10.27 12.34
C TRP A 194 -10.39 -11.38 12.77
N PHE A 195 -10.47 -11.67 14.07
CA PHE A 195 -11.45 -12.57 14.68
C PHE A 195 -12.35 -11.85 15.69
N GLY A 196 -12.38 -10.51 15.62
CA GLY A 196 -13.26 -9.66 16.40
C GLY A 196 -14.70 -9.66 15.91
N GLU A 197 -15.59 -9.03 16.69
CA GLU A 197 -17.01 -8.88 16.38
C GLU A 197 -17.23 -8.30 14.98
N ASP A 198 -16.59 -7.17 14.67
CA ASP A 198 -16.76 -6.49 13.38
C ASP A 198 -16.25 -7.33 12.19
N ALA A 199 -15.17 -8.10 12.38
CA ALA A 199 -14.62 -8.98 11.35
C ALA A 199 -15.48 -10.24 11.13
N MET A 200 -15.99 -10.82 12.21
CA MET A 200 -16.87 -12.00 12.15
C MET A 200 -18.25 -11.65 11.63
N GLU A 201 -18.75 -10.43 11.85
CA GLU A 201 -19.96 -9.90 11.19
C GLU A 201 -19.77 -9.85 9.66
N ALA A 202 -18.59 -9.40 9.20
CA ALA A 202 -18.26 -9.37 7.77
C ALA A 202 -17.98 -10.78 7.18
N MET A 203 -17.58 -11.75 8.01
CA MET A 203 -17.24 -13.13 7.62
C MET A 203 -17.96 -14.17 8.50
N PRO A 204 -19.30 -14.26 8.48
CA PRO A 204 -20.09 -15.01 9.47
C PRO A 204 -19.88 -16.53 9.44
N ASN A 205 -19.41 -17.08 8.32
CA ASN A 205 -19.15 -18.51 8.16
C ASN A 205 -17.65 -18.87 8.16
N PHE A 206 -16.79 -17.98 8.67
CA PHE A 206 -15.34 -18.10 8.56
C PHE A 206 -14.81 -19.52 8.84
N ALA A 207 -15.16 -20.11 9.98
CA ALA A 207 -14.65 -21.43 10.36
C ALA A 207 -15.19 -22.60 9.52
N LYS A 208 -16.35 -22.40 8.87
CA LYS A 208 -16.97 -23.38 7.97
C LYS A 208 -16.38 -23.30 6.56
N GLU A 209 -15.98 -22.10 6.14
CA GLU A 209 -15.47 -21.85 4.79
C GLU A 209 -13.95 -22.03 4.69
N PHE A 210 -13.19 -21.63 5.70
CA PHE A 210 -11.72 -21.62 5.63
C PHE A 210 -11.09 -22.74 6.47
N LYS A 211 -9.94 -23.26 6.00
CA LYS A 211 -9.13 -24.23 6.74
C LYS A 211 -8.52 -23.53 7.95
N CYS A 212 -9.09 -23.76 9.13
CA CYS A 212 -8.62 -23.19 10.38
C CYS A 212 -9.01 -24.06 11.60
N ASN A 213 -8.45 -23.74 12.76
CA ASN A 213 -8.81 -24.31 14.05
C ASN A 213 -9.25 -23.20 15.03
N PRO A 214 -10.56 -22.92 15.18
CA PRO A 214 -11.05 -21.83 16.03
C PRO A 214 -10.69 -21.93 17.52
N LEU A 215 -10.23 -23.10 17.97
CA LEU A 215 -9.79 -23.33 19.35
C LEU A 215 -8.29 -23.06 19.54
N ALA A 216 -7.51 -22.98 18.46
CA ALA A 216 -6.10 -22.61 18.52
C ALA A 216 -5.93 -21.09 18.57
N GLU A 217 -4.77 -20.67 19.07
CA GLU A 217 -4.33 -19.27 18.94
C GLU A 217 -4.28 -18.86 17.46
N HIS A 218 -4.70 -17.63 17.17
CA HIS A 218 -4.83 -17.09 15.82
C HIS A 218 -5.61 -18.00 14.85
N TYR A 219 -6.53 -18.83 15.37
CA TYR A 219 -7.26 -19.84 14.61
C TYR A 219 -6.35 -20.86 13.88
N GLY A 220 -5.12 -21.03 14.35
CA GLY A 220 -4.12 -21.93 13.77
C GLY A 220 -3.29 -21.32 12.63
N TYR A 221 -3.53 -20.07 12.25
CA TYR A 221 -2.68 -19.37 11.29
C TYR A 221 -1.36 -18.94 11.94
N THR A 222 -0.30 -19.00 11.16
CA THR A 222 1.09 -18.80 11.62
C THR A 222 1.64 -17.41 11.30
N SER A 223 0.97 -16.66 10.41
CA SER A 223 1.31 -15.30 10.03
C SER A 223 0.09 -14.57 9.46
N TRP A 224 0.18 -13.24 9.31
CA TRP A 224 -0.85 -12.46 8.62
C TRP A 224 -0.99 -12.91 7.17
N ASP A 225 0.11 -13.22 6.48
CA ASP A 225 0.08 -13.69 5.09
C ASP A 225 -0.63 -15.05 4.98
N ASP A 226 -0.33 -16.00 5.87
CA ASP A 226 -1.01 -17.31 5.96
C ASP A 226 -2.53 -17.15 6.16
N PHE A 227 -2.94 -16.19 7.00
CA PHE A 227 -4.35 -15.82 7.14
C PHE A 227 -4.91 -15.12 5.89
N PHE A 228 -4.16 -14.22 5.25
CA PHE A 228 -4.63 -13.42 4.14
C PHE A 228 -4.81 -14.27 2.87
N THR A 229 -3.91 -15.22 2.64
CA THR A 229 -3.95 -16.21 1.55
C THR A 229 -4.64 -17.52 1.95
N ARG A 230 -5.36 -17.52 3.09
CA ARG A 230 -6.03 -18.70 3.65
C ARG A 230 -6.79 -19.51 2.62
N GLU A 231 -6.69 -20.82 2.73
CA GLU A 231 -7.37 -21.76 1.86
C GLU A 231 -8.82 -22.00 2.30
N PHE A 232 -9.69 -22.23 1.31
CA PHE A 232 -11.00 -22.80 1.55
C PHE A 232 -10.90 -24.25 2.04
N ARG A 233 -11.83 -24.67 2.89
CA ARG A 233 -11.99 -26.09 3.24
C ARG A 233 -12.40 -26.90 2.02
N ASP A 234 -11.98 -28.16 2.00
CA ASP A 234 -12.52 -29.13 1.06
C ASP A 234 -14.00 -29.36 1.40
N HIS A 235 -14.87 -29.16 0.42
CA HIS A 235 -16.31 -29.28 0.59
C HIS A 235 -16.93 -29.99 -0.63
N PRO A 236 -17.96 -30.85 -0.46
CA PRO A 236 -18.57 -31.57 -1.58
C PRO A 236 -19.11 -30.66 -2.69
N VAL A 237 -19.53 -29.45 -2.30
CA VAL A 237 -19.83 -28.34 -3.21
C VAL A 237 -18.71 -27.30 -3.05
N PRO A 238 -17.97 -26.94 -4.11
CA PRO A 238 -16.91 -25.93 -4.02
C PRO A 238 -17.43 -24.61 -3.44
N ILE A 239 -16.71 -24.03 -2.49
CA ILE A 239 -17.10 -22.77 -1.84
C ILE A 239 -17.09 -21.61 -2.85
N ARG A 240 -16.16 -21.63 -3.81
CA ARG A 240 -16.09 -20.67 -4.92
C ARG A 240 -16.17 -21.42 -6.26
N PRO A 241 -17.36 -21.77 -6.75
CA PRO A 241 -17.50 -22.51 -8.00
C PRO A 241 -17.11 -21.63 -9.20
N VAL A 242 -16.38 -22.20 -10.15
CA VAL A 242 -16.13 -21.56 -11.45
C VAL A 242 -17.31 -21.83 -12.37
N ALA A 243 -17.89 -20.78 -12.96
CA ALA A 243 -18.97 -20.92 -13.92
C ALA A 243 -18.45 -21.61 -15.18
N SER A 244 -19.12 -22.69 -15.61
CA SER A 244 -18.83 -23.44 -16.84
C SER A 244 -17.34 -23.68 -17.11
N PRO A 245 -16.63 -24.43 -16.25
CA PRO A 245 -15.17 -24.56 -16.31
C PRO A 245 -14.64 -25.25 -17.58
N ASN A 246 -15.52 -25.85 -18.38
CA ASN A 246 -15.19 -26.53 -19.63
C ASN A 246 -15.76 -25.81 -20.87
N ASP A 247 -16.28 -24.58 -20.72
CA ASP A 247 -16.82 -23.77 -21.81
C ASP A 247 -15.94 -22.55 -22.06
N ASP A 248 -15.11 -22.62 -23.10
CA ASP A 248 -14.18 -21.56 -23.47
C ASP A 248 -14.88 -20.25 -23.89
N TYR A 249 -16.19 -20.26 -24.11
CA TYR A 249 -16.97 -19.04 -24.37
C TYR A 249 -17.33 -18.28 -23.08
N ILE A 250 -17.13 -18.87 -21.90
CA ILE A 250 -17.41 -18.26 -20.62
C ILE A 250 -16.11 -17.76 -19.98
N VAL A 251 -16.00 -16.44 -19.86
CA VAL A 251 -14.89 -15.79 -19.16
C VAL A 251 -15.32 -15.48 -17.73
N ALA A 252 -14.76 -16.20 -16.76
CA ALA A 252 -14.90 -15.88 -15.35
C ALA A 252 -13.85 -14.85 -14.92
N ASN A 253 -14.25 -13.88 -14.09
CA ASN A 253 -13.30 -12.92 -13.51
C ASN A 253 -12.37 -13.63 -12.52
N ALA A 254 -11.07 -13.32 -12.56
CA ALA A 254 -10.06 -13.94 -11.71
C ALA A 254 -10.20 -13.55 -10.22
N CYS A 255 -10.74 -12.35 -9.95
CA CYS A 255 -11.02 -11.83 -8.62
C CYS A 255 -12.47 -11.30 -8.55
N GLU A 256 -12.87 -10.71 -7.42
CA GLU A 256 -14.12 -9.95 -7.26
C GLU A 256 -14.13 -8.66 -8.11
N SER A 257 -13.67 -8.73 -9.36
CA SER A 257 -13.73 -7.64 -10.33
C SER A 257 -15.07 -7.64 -11.05
N ALA A 258 -15.45 -6.46 -11.54
CA ALA A 258 -16.58 -6.27 -12.42
C ALA A 258 -16.08 -5.66 -13.75
N PRO A 259 -16.70 -5.98 -14.90
CA PRO A 259 -16.37 -5.33 -16.16
C PRO A 259 -16.53 -3.81 -16.04
N PHE A 260 -15.47 -3.05 -16.34
CA PHE A 260 -15.51 -1.59 -16.31
C PHE A 260 -16.42 -1.02 -17.42
N GLN A 261 -16.29 -1.56 -18.63
CA GLN A 261 -17.11 -1.17 -19.78
C GLN A 261 -17.27 -2.35 -20.74
N ILE A 262 -18.48 -2.52 -21.27
CA ILE A 262 -18.80 -3.50 -22.31
C ILE A 262 -19.16 -2.73 -23.58
N SER A 263 -18.52 -3.09 -24.70
CA SER A 263 -18.80 -2.51 -26.01
C SER A 263 -19.00 -3.62 -27.04
N ALA A 264 -20.09 -3.53 -27.80
CA ALA A 264 -20.44 -4.50 -28.83
C ALA A 264 -20.12 -3.95 -30.24
N ALA A 265 -19.94 -4.84 -31.21
CA ALA A 265 -19.66 -4.50 -32.61
C ALA A 265 -18.41 -3.60 -32.81
N VAL A 266 -17.41 -3.76 -31.95
CA VAL A 266 -16.12 -3.07 -32.07
C VAL A 266 -15.40 -3.50 -33.36
N LYS A 267 -14.75 -2.55 -34.03
CA LYS A 267 -13.97 -2.85 -35.25
C LYS A 267 -12.71 -3.59 -34.83
N ARG A 268 -12.21 -4.48 -35.70
CA ARG A 268 -11.00 -5.31 -35.48
C ARG A 268 -9.72 -4.51 -35.14
N GLY A 269 -9.71 -3.18 -35.34
CA GLY A 269 -8.60 -2.27 -34.99
C GLY A 269 -8.98 -1.16 -34.00
N THR A 270 -10.07 -1.31 -33.25
CA THR A 270 -10.41 -0.34 -32.19
C THR A 270 -9.35 -0.40 -31.09
N SER A 271 -8.71 0.73 -30.78
CA SER A 271 -7.90 0.89 -29.58
C SER A 271 -8.82 1.13 -28.38
N PHE A 272 -8.66 0.34 -27.34
CA PHE A 272 -9.29 0.58 -26.04
C PHE A 272 -8.35 1.48 -25.24
N GLY A 273 -8.84 2.67 -24.87
CA GLY A 273 -8.14 3.63 -24.00
C GLY A 273 -8.58 3.51 -22.56
#